data_AF-A0A661GRB0-F1
#
_entry.id   AF-A0A661GRB0-F1
#
_cell.length_a   1.000
_cell.length_b   1.000
_cell.length_c   1.000
_cell.angle_alpha   90.00
_cell.angle_beta   90.00
_cell.angle_gamma   90.00
#
_symmetry.space_group_name_H-M   'P 1'
#
loop_
_entity.id
_entity.type
_entity.pdbx_description
1 polymer ?
#
loop_
_entity_poly.entity_id
_entity_poly.type
_entity_poly.pdbx_seq_one_letter_code
_entity_poly.pdbx_strand_id
1 'polypeptide(L)'
;EYTIADIAIWPWYGLLMVDGIYDASEFLSTDSYIHLMRWAKKVAARKAVQRGRMVNCTWGPLEGQLHERHNASDFDNKTQNKTDSKIGS
;
A
#
# COMPACT_ATOMS: atom_id res chain seq x y z
N GLU A 1 -6.82 7.46 18.96
CA GLU A 1 -5.36 7.24 18.89
C GLU A 1 -5.03 6.30 17.73
N TYR A 2 -3.78 6.24 17.27
CA TYR A 2 -3.32 5.26 16.27
C TYR A 2 -2.24 4.40 16.91
N THR A 3 -2.36 3.09 16.81
CA THR A 3 -1.54 2.14 17.58
C THR A 3 -0.96 1.05 16.68
N ILE A 4 -0.12 0.19 17.25
CA ILE A 4 0.39 -1.00 16.54
C ILE A 4 -0.71 -1.99 16.16
N ALA A 5 -1.86 -1.97 16.85
CA ALA A 5 -3.00 -2.80 16.45
C ALA A 5 -3.54 -2.35 15.08
N ASP A 6 -3.60 -1.04 14.83
CA ASP A 6 -3.97 -0.53 13.50
C ASP A 6 -2.94 -0.95 12.45
N ILE A 7 -1.64 -0.92 12.78
CA ILE A 7 -0.57 -1.38 11.88
C ILE A 7 -0.70 -2.87 11.56
N ALA A 8 -1.06 -3.71 12.54
CA ALA A 8 -1.19 -5.14 12.34
C ALA A 8 -2.43 -5.53 11.51
N ILE A 9 -3.55 -4.83 11.70
CA ILE A 9 -4.83 -5.15 11.05
C ILE A 9 -4.90 -4.57 9.64
N TRP A 10 -4.38 -3.35 9.44
CA TRP A 10 -4.61 -2.59 8.21
C TRP A 10 -4.08 -3.23 6.92
N PRO A 11 -2.91 -3.90 6.89
CA PRO A 11 -2.42 -4.56 5.68
C PRO A 11 -3.37 -5.65 5.15
N TRP A 12 -4.23 -6.22 6.00
CA TRP A 12 -5.21 -7.23 5.58
C TRP A 12 -6.56 -6.61 5.25
N TYR A 13 -7.20 -6.00 6.25
CA TYR A 13 -8.55 -5.47 6.10
C TYR A 13 -8.57 -4.10 5.43
N GLY A 14 -7.57 -3.27 5.69
CA GLY A 14 -7.45 -1.96 5.05
C GLY A 14 -7.25 -2.07 3.55
N LEU A 15 -6.32 -2.91 3.11
CA LEU A 15 -6.07 -3.16 1.67
C LEU A 15 -7.28 -3.79 0.98
N LEU A 16 -7.99 -4.72 1.61
CA LEU A 16 -9.27 -5.24 1.08
C LEU A 16 -10.28 -4.13 0.84
N MET A 17 -10.37 -3.16 1.75
CA MET A 17 -11.35 -2.07 1.64
C MET A 17 -10.95 -1.00 0.62
N VAL A 18 -9.65 -0.66 0.51
CA VAL A 18 -9.21 0.48 -0.33
C VAL A 18 -8.71 0.07 -1.72
N ASP A 19 -8.14 -1.12 -1.85
CA ASP A 19 -7.53 -1.60 -3.09
C ASP A 19 -8.18 -2.89 -3.61
N GLY A 20 -9.15 -3.45 -2.89
CA GLY A 20 -9.92 -4.60 -3.36
C GLY A 20 -9.10 -5.87 -3.58
N ILE A 21 -8.11 -6.14 -2.72
CA ILE A 21 -7.26 -7.34 -2.86
C ILE A 21 -8.10 -8.61 -2.99
N TYR A 22 -7.58 -9.56 -3.77
CA TYR A 22 -8.24 -10.81 -4.14
C TYR A 22 -9.51 -10.68 -4.99
N ASP A 23 -9.83 -9.49 -5.50
CA ASP A 23 -11.08 -9.23 -6.23
C ASP A 23 -12.33 -9.61 -5.42
N ALA A 24 -12.23 -9.54 -4.09
CA ALA A 24 -13.23 -10.06 -3.16
C ALA A 24 -14.22 -8.99 -2.67
N SER A 25 -14.10 -7.74 -3.12
CA SER A 25 -14.86 -6.61 -2.58
C SER A 25 -16.36 -6.75 -2.77
N GLU A 26 -16.80 -7.16 -3.96
CA GLU A 26 -18.23 -7.36 -4.27
C GLU A 26 -18.80 -8.53 -3.48
N PHE A 27 -18.10 -9.68 -3.51
CA PHE A 27 -18.53 -10.90 -2.81
C PHE A 27 -18.67 -10.69 -1.30
N LEU A 28 -17.76 -9.94 -0.69
CA LEU A 28 -17.80 -9.62 0.74
C LEU A 28 -18.62 -8.37 1.05
N SER A 29 -19.16 -7.67 0.05
CA SER A 29 -19.91 -6.42 0.19
C SER A 29 -19.20 -5.38 1.06
N THR A 30 -17.93 -5.09 0.72
CA THR A 30 -17.04 -4.24 1.52
C THR A 30 -17.58 -2.81 1.72
N ASP A 31 -18.40 -2.34 0.79
CA ASP A 31 -19.09 -1.05 0.82
C ASP A 31 -20.08 -0.91 1.99
N SER A 32 -20.67 -2.03 2.46
CA SER A 32 -21.59 -2.05 3.61
C SER A 32 -20.89 -1.74 4.94
N TYR A 33 -19.58 -1.97 5.06
CA TYR A 33 -18.80 -1.75 6.29
C TYR A 33 -18.31 -0.30 6.40
N ILE A 34 -19.24 0.65 6.47
CA ILE A 34 -18.95 2.09 6.38
C ILE A 34 -17.88 2.60 7.38
N HIS A 35 -17.85 2.03 8.59
CA HIS A 35 -16.88 2.44 9.62
C HIS A 35 -15.49 1.87 9.36
N LEU A 36 -15.41 0.64 8.86
CA LEU A 36 -14.18 -0.02 8.48
C LEU A 36 -13.57 0.68 7.25
N MET A 37 -14.40 1.00 6.26
CA MET A 37 -14.02 1.81 5.09
C MET A 37 -13.46 3.18 5.50
N ARG A 38 -14.14 3.90 6.41
CA ARG A 38 -13.66 5.20 6.93
C ARG A 38 -12.30 5.06 7.61
N TRP A 39 -12.13 4.07 8.48
CA TRP A 39 -10.86 3.80 9.16
C TRP A 39 -9.75 3.44 8.16
N ALA A 40 -10.05 2.56 7.20
CA ALA A 40 -9.10 2.11 6.19
C ALA A 40 -8.56 3.28 5.38
N LYS A 41 -9.45 4.17 4.89
CA LYS A 41 -9.08 5.41 4.18
C LYS A 41 -8.25 6.35 5.05
N LYS A 42 -8.60 6.51 6.33
CA LYS A 42 -7.84 7.38 7.27
C LYS A 42 -6.41 6.88 7.48
N VAL A 43 -6.20 5.57 7.61
CA VAL A 43 -4.87 4.98 7.77
C VAL A 43 -4.10 5.03 6.44
N ALA A 44 -4.76 4.79 5.31
CA ALA A 44 -4.17 4.88 3.96
C ALA A 44 -3.58 6.26 3.64
N ALA A 45 -4.19 7.34 4.16
CA ALA A 45 -3.75 8.71 3.95
C ALA A 45 -2.43 9.07 4.67
N ARG A 46 -1.91 8.20 5.55
CA ARG A 46 -0.66 8.45 6.28
C ARG A 46 0.54 8.25 5.35
N LYS A 47 1.39 9.28 5.21
CA LYS A 47 2.64 9.20 4.42
C LYS A 47 3.53 8.00 4.78
N ALA A 48 3.57 7.62 6.06
CA ALA A 48 4.33 6.46 6.51
C ALA A 48 3.74 5.13 6.03
N VAL A 49 2.41 5.01 5.96
CA VAL A 49 1.72 3.83 5.44
C VAL A 49 1.95 3.73 3.94
N GLN A 50 1.79 4.84 3.20
CA GLN A 50 2.07 4.91 1.76
C GLN A 50 3.48 4.42 1.45
N ARG A 51 4.50 4.93 2.14
CA ARG A 51 5.90 4.49 1.95
C ARG A 51 6.12 3.03 2.39
N GLY A 52 5.58 2.64 3.54
CA GLY A 52 5.79 1.29 4.08
C GLY A 52 5.27 0.20 3.15
N ARG A 53 4.13 0.44 2.49
CA ARG A 53 3.54 -0.47 1.50
C ARG A 53 4.43 -0.73 0.27
N MET A 54 5.33 0.19 -0.05
CA MET A 54 6.18 0.08 -1.25
C MET A 54 7.35 -0.87 -1.03
N VAL A 55 7.84 -0.95 0.21
CA VAL A 55 9.05 -1.69 0.57
C VAL A 55 8.82 -3.19 0.40
N ASN A 56 9.74 -3.86 -0.30
CA ASN A 56 9.67 -5.28 -0.68
C ASN A 56 8.43 -5.66 -1.50
N CYS A 57 7.74 -4.68 -2.10
CA CYS A 57 6.60 -4.93 -2.97
C CYS A 57 7.06 -5.12 -4.42
N THR A 58 6.69 -6.25 -5.03
CA THR A 58 7.06 -6.66 -6.41
C THR A 58 5.85 -6.74 -7.36
N TRP A 59 4.73 -6.16 -6.96
CA TRP A 59 3.45 -6.25 -7.68
C TRP A 59 2.69 -4.93 -7.63
N GLY A 60 1.63 -4.81 -8.45
CA GLY A 60 0.89 -3.56 -8.61
C GLY A 60 1.61 -2.53 -9.51
N PRO A 61 1.24 -1.24 -9.46
CA PRO A 61 1.89 -0.19 -10.25
C PRO A 61 3.38 -0.02 -9.92
N LEU A 62 4.23 0.15 -10.92
CA LEU A 62 5.70 0.18 -10.78
C LEU A 62 6.19 1.35 -9.90
N GLU A 63 5.48 2.47 -9.89
CA GLU A 63 5.77 3.61 -9.02
C GLU A 63 5.51 3.32 -7.54
N GLY A 64 4.70 2.31 -7.24
CA GLY A 64 4.41 1.82 -5.89
C GLY A 64 5.32 0.67 -5.44
N GLN A 65 6.25 0.22 -6.29
CA GLN A 65 7.15 -0.89 -5.99
C GLN A 65 8.55 -0.39 -5.62
N LEU A 66 9.06 -0.85 -4.48
CA LEU A 66 10.44 -0.65 -4.03
C LEU A 66 10.96 -2.00 -3.52
N HIS A 67 11.60 -2.79 -4.39
CA HIS A 67 12.00 -4.17 -4.09
C HIS A 67 12.90 -4.28 -2.85
N GLU A 68 13.77 -3.30 -2.62
CA GLU A 68 14.62 -3.21 -1.44
C GLU A 68 14.75 -1.77 -0.97
N ARG A 69 14.89 -1.58 0.34
CA ARG A 69 15.13 -0.26 0.95
C ARG A 69 16.35 -0.32 1.86
N HIS A 70 17.34 0.49 1.53
CA HIS A 70 18.60 0.64 2.28
C HIS A 70 18.86 2.10 2.70
N ASN A 71 18.16 3.06 2.08
CA ASN A 71 18.22 4.48 2.42
C ASN A 71 16.83 5.14 2.33
N ALA A 72 16.64 6.31 2.95
CA ALA A 72 15.44 7.12 2.78
C ALA A 72 15.30 7.66 1.34
N SER A 73 16.41 7.99 0.66
CA SER A 73 16.41 8.50 -0.72
C SER A 73 15.99 7.45 -1.76
N ASP A 74 15.83 6.18 -1.37
CA ASP A 74 15.43 5.11 -2.27
C ASP A 74 13.99 5.32 -2.80
N PHE A 75 13.10 5.92 -1.99
CA PHE A 75 11.74 6.27 -2.44
C PHE A 75 11.74 7.28 -3.61
N ASP A 76 12.73 8.17 -3.64
CA ASP A 76 12.82 9.20 -4.67
C ASP A 76 13.44 8.66 -5.96
N ASN A 77 14.38 7.70 -5.86
CA ASN A 77 15.28 7.37 -6.97
C ASN A 77 15.29 5.90 -7.41
N LYS A 78 14.71 5.00 -6.62
CA LYS A 78 14.81 3.54 -6.81
C LYS A 78 13.48 2.79 -6.81
N THR A 79 12.36 3.49 -6.99
CA THR A 79 11.10 2.82 -7.32
C THR A 79 11.21 2.15 -8.68
N GLN A 80 10.47 1.06 -8.88
CA GLN A 80 10.67 0.17 -10.02
C GLN A 80 10.48 0.88 -11.37
N ASN A 81 9.53 1.82 -11.44
CA ASN A 81 9.34 2.66 -12.64
C ASN A 81 10.59 3.48 -13.02
N LYS A 82 11.45 3.84 -12.06
CA LYS A 82 12.67 4.62 -12.29
C LYS A 82 13.87 3.75 -12.64
N THR A 83 13.92 2.52 -12.13
CA THR A 83 15.03 1.60 -12.40
C THR A 83 14.85 0.88 -13.72
N ASP A 84 13.64 0.43 -14.06
CA ASP A 84 13.39 -0.28 -15.31
C ASP A 84 13.51 0.63 -16.53
N SER A 85 13.11 1.89 -16.39
CA SER A 85 13.32 2.92 -17.42
C SER A 85 14.80 3.15 -17.74
N LYS A 86 15.73 2.85 -16.82
CA LYS A 86 17.18 2.99 -17.05
C LYS A 86 17.81 1.76 -17.68
N ILE A 87 17.13 0.60 -17.64
CA ILE A 87 17.65 -0.66 -18.21
C ILE A 87 17.28 -0.76 -19.70
N GLY A 88 16.19 -0.11 -20.12
CA GLY A 88 15.73 -0.10 -21.51
C GLY A 88 16.30 1.00 -22.41
N SER A 89 17.22 1.84 -21.91
CA SER A 89 17.88 2.94 -22.64
C SER A 89 19.37 2.68 -22.81
#